data_AF-A0A2Z6ANQ9-F1
#
_entry.id   AF-A0A2Z6ANQ9-F1
#
_cell.length_a   1.000
_cell.length_b   1.000
_cell.length_c   1.000
_cell.angle_alpha   90.00
_cell.angle_beta   90.00
_cell.angle_gamma   90.00
#
_symmetry.space_group_name_H-M   'P 1'
#
loop_
_entity.id
_entity.type
_entity.pdbx_description
1 polymer ?
#
loop_
_entity_poly.entity_id
_entity_poly.type
_entity_poly.pdbx_seq_one_letter_code
_entity_poly.pdbx_strand_id
1 'polypeptide(L)'
;MDDRAVNLPAAKRRELAHVVEIIREGFARAIRHCTQPRYRNGHILKIILFGSYARGDWVEDPVGRYFSDYDILVVVDHDDLTDIPEF
;
A
#
# COMPACT_ATOMS: atom_id res chain seq x y z
N MET A 1 1.18 -9.56 -4.38
CA MET A 1 -0.27 -9.65 -4.65
C MET A 1 -0.50 -10.89 -5.49
N ASP A 2 -0.51 -12.04 -4.84
CA ASP A 2 -0.65 -13.33 -5.55
C ASP A 2 -1.68 -14.22 -4.83
N ASP A 3 -2.64 -13.58 -4.17
CA ASP A 3 -3.76 -14.28 -3.56
C ASP A 3 -4.79 -14.61 -4.65
N ARG A 4 -4.99 -15.91 -4.89
CA ARG A 4 -5.88 -16.44 -5.94
C ARG A 4 -7.36 -16.15 -5.67
N ALA A 5 -7.73 -15.78 -4.44
CA ALA A 5 -9.11 -15.44 -4.09
C ALA A 5 -9.54 -14.06 -4.60
N VAL A 6 -8.59 -13.18 -4.96
CA VAL A 6 -8.86 -11.78 -5.34
C VAL A 6 -8.79 -11.60 -6.84
N ASN A 7 -9.93 -11.76 -7.53
CA ASN A 7 -10.01 -11.57 -8.99
C ASN A 7 -10.40 -10.13 -9.35
N LEU A 8 -9.43 -9.22 -9.37
CA LEU A 8 -9.64 -7.83 -9.81
C LEU A 8 -9.62 -7.71 -11.33
N PRO A 9 -10.41 -6.81 -11.95
CA PRO A 9 -10.28 -6.49 -13.37
C PRO A 9 -8.84 -6.10 -13.76
N ALA A 10 -8.43 -6.39 -14.99
CA ALA A 10 -7.06 -6.13 -15.44
C ALA A 10 -6.63 -4.66 -15.31
N ALA A 11 -7.55 -3.72 -15.49
CA ALA A 11 -7.28 -2.29 -15.29
C ALA A 11 -6.94 -1.97 -13.83
N LYS A 12 -7.75 -2.46 -12.88
CA LYS A 12 -7.51 -2.29 -11.43
C LYS A 12 -6.22 -2.96 -10.98
N ARG A 13 -5.88 -4.14 -11.53
CA ARG A 13 -4.57 -4.79 -11.26
C ARG A 13 -3.39 -3.94 -11.73
N ARG A 14 -3.47 -3.30 -12.90
CA ARG A 14 -2.42 -2.39 -13.40
C ARG A 14 -2.30 -1.14 -12.55
N GLU A 15 -3.42 -0.55 -12.17
CA GLU A 15 -3.46 0.60 -11.27
C GLU A 15 -2.82 0.26 -9.93
N LEU A 16 -3.20 -0.88 -9.34
CA LEU A 16 -2.66 -1.33 -8.07
C LEU A 16 -1.15 -1.65 -8.13
N ALA A 17 -0.68 -2.20 -9.25
CA ALA A 17 0.75 -2.35 -9.50
C ALA A 17 1.46 -0.99 -9.55
N HIS A 18 0.84 0.02 -10.16
CA HIS A 18 1.39 1.38 -10.19
C HIS A 18 1.44 2.01 -8.78
N VAL A 19 0.39 1.81 -7.97
CA VAL A 19 0.38 2.23 -6.55
C VAL A 19 1.53 1.59 -5.78
N VAL A 20 1.77 0.28 -5.97
CA VAL A 20 2.89 -0.43 -5.34
C VAL A 20 4.24 0.17 -5.72
N GLU A 21 4.45 0.50 -7.00
CA GLU A 21 5.68 1.16 -7.46
C GLU A 21 5.86 2.53 -6.79
N ILE A 22 4.82 3.35 -6.76
CA ILE A 22 4.86 4.67 -6.09
C ILE A 22 5.25 4.53 -4.62
N ILE A 23 4.68 3.55 -3.90
CA ILE A 23 5.01 3.30 -2.49
C ILE A 23 6.49 2.93 -2.35
N ARG A 24 7.01 2.04 -3.19
CA ARG A 24 8.41 1.61 -3.14
C ARG A 24 9.37 2.76 -3.45
N GLU A 25 9.10 3.53 -4.49
CA GLU A 25 9.90 4.69 -4.87
C GLU A 25 9.86 5.78 -3.81
N GLY A 26 8.66 6.08 -3.29
CA GLY A 26 8.44 7.05 -2.23
C GLY A 26 9.20 6.68 -0.95
N PHE A 27 9.10 5.42 -0.53
CA PHE A 27 9.83 4.90 0.62
C PHE A 27 11.34 4.98 0.41
N ALA A 28 11.85 4.49 -0.73
CA ALA A 28 13.27 4.54 -1.05
C ALA A 28 13.82 5.98 -1.07
N ARG A 29 13.02 6.94 -1.55
CA ARG A 29 13.36 8.37 -1.51
C ARG A 29 13.39 8.91 -0.08
N ALA A 30 12.40 8.55 0.75
CA ALA A 30 12.31 9.01 2.13
C ALA A 30 13.51 8.55 2.97
N ILE A 31 13.93 7.29 2.84
CA ILE A 31 15.03 6.74 3.67
C ILE A 31 16.43 7.05 3.13
N ARG A 32 16.57 7.51 1.88
CA ARG A 32 17.86 7.68 1.19
C ARG A 32 18.86 8.55 1.95
N HIS A 33 18.36 9.59 2.63
CA HIS A 33 19.19 10.57 3.33
C HIS A 33 19.18 10.39 4.86
N CYS A 34 18.53 9.33 5.36
CA CYS A 34 18.50 9.01 6.77
C CYS A 34 19.87 8.49 7.23
N THR A 35 20.62 9.31 7.94
CA THR A 35 21.96 8.97 8.46
C THR A 35 21.93 8.45 9.89
N GLN A 36 20.83 8.69 10.62
CA GLN A 36 20.66 8.17 11.98
C GLN A 36 20.54 6.64 11.92
N PRO A 37 21.25 5.88 12.79
CA PRO A 37 21.25 4.43 12.75
C PRO A 37 19.86 3.79 12.77
N ARG A 38 18.91 4.43 13.47
CA ARG A 38 17.52 3.96 13.62
C ARG A 38 16.65 4.07 12.37
N TYR A 39 17.01 4.94 11.42
CA TYR A 39 16.27 5.14 10.17
C TYR A 39 17.07 4.67 8.94
N ARG A 40 18.33 4.30 9.13
CA ARG A 40 19.24 3.93 8.04
C ARG A 40 19.01 2.47 7.65
N ASN A 41 18.97 2.22 6.33
CA ASN A 41 18.73 0.89 5.75
C ASN A 41 17.34 0.29 6.05
N GLY A 42 16.31 1.12 6.20
CA GLY A 42 14.94 0.61 6.33
C GLY A 42 14.51 -0.24 5.12
N HIS A 43 13.69 -1.25 5.38
CA HIS A 43 13.16 -2.16 4.37
C HIS A 43 11.64 -2.28 4.47
N ILE A 44 10.97 -2.21 3.31
CA ILE A 44 9.59 -2.71 3.19
C ILE A 44 9.65 -4.23 3.16
N LEU A 45 9.06 -4.87 4.17
CA LEU A 45 8.93 -6.31 4.29
C LEU A 45 7.74 -6.84 3.47
N LYS A 46 6.60 -6.14 3.54
CA LYS A 46 5.37 -6.53 2.81
C LYS A 46 4.56 -5.30 2.41
N ILE A 47 3.83 -5.43 1.30
CA ILE A 47 2.76 -4.51 0.91
C ILE A 47 1.51 -5.37 0.73
N ILE A 48 0.47 -5.05 1.48
CA ILE A 48 -0.73 -5.86 1.61
C ILE A 48 -1.93 -5.00 1.18
N LEU A 49 -2.71 -5.51 0.24
CA LEU A 49 -4.05 -4.98 -0.02
C LEU A 49 -4.97 -5.49 1.10
N PHE A 50 -5.67 -4.57 1.76
CA PHE A 50 -6.68 -4.85 2.76
C PHE A 50 -8.03 -4.29 2.27
N GLY A 51 -9.07 -4.43 3.09
CA GLY A 51 -10.33 -3.75 2.85
C GLY A 51 -11.16 -4.38 1.74
N SER A 52 -12.02 -3.56 1.13
CA SER A 52 -13.07 -4.05 0.26
C SER A 52 -12.54 -4.72 -1.02
N TYR A 53 -11.48 -4.16 -1.60
CA TYR A 53 -10.83 -4.77 -2.76
C TYR A 53 -10.18 -6.12 -2.46
N ALA A 54 -9.62 -6.32 -1.25
CA ALA A 54 -9.08 -7.62 -0.85
C ALA A 54 -10.16 -8.67 -0.57
N ARG A 55 -11.35 -8.25 -0.13
CA ARG A 55 -12.48 -9.17 0.13
C ARG A 55 -13.34 -9.43 -1.11
N GLY A 56 -13.23 -8.60 -2.14
CA GLY A 56 -14.02 -8.69 -3.36
C GLY A 56 -15.40 -8.03 -3.27
N ASP A 57 -15.70 -7.30 -2.18
CA ASP A 57 -16.95 -6.56 -1.93
C ASP A 57 -16.80 -5.04 -2.20
N TRP A 58 -15.82 -4.65 -3.03
CA TRP A 58 -15.63 -3.27 -3.47
C TRP A 58 -16.77 -2.78 -4.37
N VAL A 59 -17.01 -1.47 -4.37
CA VAL A 59 -18.09 -0.81 -5.10
C VAL A 59 -17.54 0.26 -6.03
N GLU A 60 -18.13 0.36 -7.22
CA GLU A 60 -17.91 1.43 -8.19
C GLU A 60 -19.27 1.87 -8.74
N ASP A 61 -19.81 2.94 -8.16
CA ASP A 61 -21.11 3.51 -8.51
C ASP A 61 -20.93 4.89 -9.19
N PRO A 62 -20.97 4.94 -10.54
CA PRO A 62 -20.83 6.19 -11.28
C PRO A 62 -22.04 7.12 -11.12
N VAL A 63 -23.22 6.62 -10.74
CA VAL A 63 -24.43 7.42 -10.57
C VAL A 63 -24.45 8.07 -9.19
N GLY A 64 -24.25 7.27 -8.14
CA GLY A 64 -24.17 7.74 -6.75
C GLY A 64 -22.83 8.38 -6.37
N ARG A 65 -21.85 8.33 -7.27
CA ARG A 65 -20.47 8.84 -7.08
C ARG A 65 -19.76 8.22 -5.88
N TYR A 66 -20.07 6.97 -5.57
CA TYR A 66 -19.39 6.22 -4.53
C TYR A 66 -18.42 5.22 -5.16
N PHE A 67 -17.15 5.33 -4.82
CA PHE A 67 -16.11 4.45 -5.31
C PHE A 67 -15.30 4.00 -4.10
N SER A 68 -15.08 2.68 -3.97
CA SER A 68 -14.18 2.18 -2.93
C SER A 68 -12.76 2.65 -3.19
N ASP A 69 -12.07 3.00 -2.11
CA ASP A 69 -10.64 3.29 -2.10
C ASP A 69 -9.81 2.01 -1.99
N TYR A 70 -8.50 2.11 -2.26
CA TYR A 70 -7.56 1.03 -1.97
C TYR A 70 -6.99 1.19 -0.55
N ASP A 71 -7.34 0.27 0.35
CA ASP A 71 -6.72 0.17 1.66
C ASP A 71 -5.40 -0.60 1.56
N ILE A 72 -4.27 0.05 1.83
CA ILE A 72 -2.94 -0.55 1.74
C ILE A 72 -2.25 -0.53 3.09
N LEU A 73 -1.80 -1.70 3.56
CA LEU A 73 -0.92 -1.84 4.70
C LEU A 73 0.51 -2.10 4.22
N VAL A 74 1.45 -1.27 4.67
CA VAL A 74 2.88 -1.45 4.43
C VAL A 74 3.53 -1.92 5.72
N VAL A 75 4.21 -3.06 5.66
CA VAL A 75 4.97 -3.62 6.79
C VAL A 75 6.44 -3.30 6.57
N VAL A 76 7.07 -2.71 7.58
CA VAL A 76 8.48 -2.30 7.59
C VAL A 76 9.25 -3.06 8.66
N ASP A 77 10.57 -2.99 8.61
CA ASP A 77 11.48 -3.74 9.47
C ASP A 77 11.86 -3.03 10.78
N HIS A 78 11.41 -1.80 10.98
CA HIS A 78 11.65 -1.04 12.20
C HIS A 78 10.45 -0.18 12.58
N ASP A 79 10.08 -0.19 13.86
CA ASP A 79 9.00 0.64 14.43
C ASP A 79 9.20 2.15 14.19
N ASP A 80 10.44 2.61 14.08
CA ASP A 80 10.75 4.02 13.81
C ASP A 80 10.31 4.45 12.39
N LEU A 81 9.97 3.51 11.51
CA LEU A 81 9.50 3.76 10.14
C LEU A 81 7.97 3.66 10.02
N THR A 82 7.25 3.43 11.12
CA THR A 82 5.78 3.40 11.13
C THR A 82 5.21 4.78 11.42
N ASP A 83 3.96 5.01 11.04
CA ASP A 83 3.23 6.20 11.47
C ASP A 83 3.20 6.26 13.01
N ILE A 84 3.51 7.43 13.55
CA ILE A 84 3.32 7.69 14.98
C ILE A 84 1.80 7.78 15.16
N PRO A 85 1.18 7.04 16.10
CA PRO A 85 -0.24 7.17 16.31
C PRO A 85 -0.52 8.59 16.81
N GLU A 86 -1.15 9.38 15.95
CA GLU A 86 -1.73 10.67 16.29
C GLU A 86 -2.95 10.37 17.18
N PHE A 87 -2.73 10.39 18.50
CA PHE A 87 -3.79 10.33 19.50
C PHE A 87 -4.34 11.72 19.82
#